data_AF-A0A661J9G2-F1
#
_entry.id   AF-A0A661J9G2-F1
#
_cell.length_a   1.000
_cell.length_b   1.000
_cell.length_c   1.000
_cell.angle_alpha   90.00
_cell.angle_beta   90.00
_cell.angle_gamma   90.00
#
_symmetry.space_group_name_H-M   'P 1'
#
loop_
_entity.id
_entity.type
_entity.pdbx_description
1 polymer ?
#
loop_
_entity_poly.entity_id
_entity_poly.type
_entity_poly.pdbx_seq_one_letter_code
_entity_poly.pdbx_strand_id
1 'polypeptide(L)'
;MEREAMFRKFNLSLSVLFLFTIYLTGCAGSSPGMDMKQQVETFGCEANPTGNPIGGGEGYRDIFTHGDFTAKNTDELLTALKRARPGQVIFVPDGVKIDLSAYHDVKIPGGVTLAGTRGLKGSVGAVIFTKRKKGTLFVSAGENIRITGLRFEGPYSGRVSDEFNAYFIRLNHYGAEIDNCEIYNFNAAAISVSIGAMKVYIHHNYIHHCQQDGGGYGVSANSSDVHIIANKFDYCRHHIASSGSPGAGYEAAWNLVGPHATSHNFDVHGGRDRGDGTDIAGDWFDIHHNTFLSSRYHVGIRGTPCQIAKIHHNWFTAPSSKRVFTSGNTKIYRNVYGPGKKLEE
;
A
#
# COMPACT_ATOMS: atom_id res chain seq x y z
N MET A 1 -67.32 -0.50 -37.66
CA MET A 1 -68.00 -1.79 -37.40
C MET A 1 -68.63 -2.20 -38.71
N GLU A 2 -68.08 -3.24 -39.35
CA GLU A 2 -68.47 -3.74 -40.69
C GLU A 2 -68.23 -2.74 -41.87
N ARG A 3 -67.88 -3.15 -43.10
CA ARG A 3 -67.92 -4.49 -43.75
C ARG A 3 -66.85 -4.65 -44.86
N GLU A 4 -66.52 -5.91 -45.15
CA GLU A 4 -66.18 -6.57 -46.44
C GLU A 4 -65.52 -5.78 -47.61
N ALA A 5 -64.68 -6.31 -48.50
CA ALA A 5 -63.77 -7.46 -48.63
C ALA A 5 -63.51 -7.69 -50.16
N MET A 6 -62.30 -8.13 -50.51
CA MET A 6 -61.97 -9.02 -51.65
C MET A 6 -61.83 -8.50 -53.11
N PHE A 7 -60.56 -8.43 -53.58
CA PHE A 7 -59.98 -8.78 -54.92
C PHE A 7 -60.58 -8.23 -56.24
N ARG A 8 -59.82 -7.87 -57.30
CA ARG A 8 -58.62 -8.44 -57.99
C ARG A 8 -57.85 -7.29 -58.72
N LYS A 9 -56.78 -7.40 -59.53
CA LYS A 9 -56.06 -8.47 -60.26
C LYS A 9 -54.60 -8.02 -60.62
N PHE A 10 -53.60 -8.90 -60.51
CA PHE A 10 -52.35 -9.08 -61.32
C PHE A 10 -51.58 -7.85 -61.91
N ASN A 11 -50.26 -7.70 -61.73
CA ASN A 11 -49.24 -8.60 -62.32
C ASN A 11 -47.80 -8.52 -61.71
N LEU A 12 -47.12 -9.67 -61.72
CA LEU A 12 -45.66 -10.02 -61.72
C LEU A 12 -44.54 -9.11 -61.11
N SER A 13 -43.84 -9.67 -60.12
CA SER A 13 -42.40 -10.07 -60.11
C SER A 13 -41.28 -9.04 -60.39
N LEU A 14 -40.34 -8.86 -59.45
CA LEU A 14 -39.04 -9.60 -59.41
C LEU A 14 -38.21 -9.23 -58.15
N SER A 15 -37.59 -10.22 -57.49
CA SER A 15 -36.67 -10.02 -56.35
C SER A 15 -35.22 -9.90 -56.83
N VAL A 16 -34.44 -8.92 -56.34
CA VAL A 16 -33.02 -8.75 -56.68
C VAL A 16 -32.14 -8.93 -55.44
N LEU A 17 -31.22 -9.90 -55.52
CA LEU A 17 -30.19 -10.21 -54.54
C LEU A 17 -28.85 -9.63 -55.03
N PHE A 18 -28.26 -8.68 -54.32
CA PHE A 18 -26.96 -8.13 -54.68
C PHE A 18 -25.82 -8.84 -53.94
N LEU A 19 -24.96 -9.55 -54.69
CA LEU A 19 -23.63 -9.93 -54.22
C LEU A 19 -22.70 -8.72 -54.27
N PHE A 20 -21.90 -8.52 -53.22
CA PHE A 20 -20.76 -7.61 -53.23
C PHE A 20 -19.45 -8.39 -53.42
N THR A 21 -18.81 -8.18 -54.57
CA THR A 21 -17.47 -8.70 -54.86
C THR A 21 -16.41 -7.79 -54.25
N ILE A 22 -15.54 -8.32 -53.39
CA ILE A 22 -14.42 -7.57 -52.81
C ILE A 22 -13.27 -7.52 -53.81
N TYR A 23 -12.89 -6.32 -54.24
CA TYR A 23 -11.65 -6.08 -54.99
C TYR A 23 -10.47 -5.95 -54.01
N LEU A 24 -9.51 -6.86 -54.11
CA LEU A 24 -8.20 -6.74 -53.47
C LEU A 24 -7.27 -5.88 -54.34
N THR A 25 -7.08 -4.63 -53.96
CA THR A 25 -5.98 -3.78 -54.48
C THR A 25 -4.88 -3.66 -53.43
N GLY A 26 -3.72 -4.24 -53.73
CA GLY A 26 -2.57 -4.22 -52.84
C GLY A 26 -1.84 -2.87 -52.85
N CYS A 27 -2.05 -2.05 -51.83
CA CYS A 27 -1.15 -0.94 -51.50
C CYS A 27 -0.17 -1.39 -50.41
N ALA A 28 1.12 -1.42 -50.74
CA ALA A 28 2.19 -1.74 -49.79
C ALA A 28 2.41 -0.57 -48.81
N GLY A 29 1.54 -0.45 -47.80
CA GLY A 29 1.75 0.42 -46.67
C GLY A 29 2.72 -0.21 -45.68
N SER A 30 3.94 0.32 -45.60
CA SER A 30 4.90 -0.04 -44.55
C SER A 30 4.35 0.35 -43.18
N SER A 31 3.83 -0.62 -42.43
CA SER A 31 3.39 -0.39 -41.05
C SER A 31 4.60 0.05 -40.21
N PRO A 32 4.55 1.18 -39.47
CA PRO A 32 5.64 1.58 -38.61
C PRO A 32 5.80 0.52 -37.51
N GLY A 33 6.94 -0.15 -37.49
CA GLY A 33 7.25 -1.13 -36.47
C GLY A 33 7.19 -0.49 -35.09
N MET A 34 6.22 -0.88 -34.27
CA MET A 34 6.32 -0.68 -32.83
C MET A 34 7.54 -1.45 -32.36
N ASP A 35 8.61 -0.71 -32.05
CA ASP A 35 9.80 -1.21 -31.37
C ASP A 35 9.36 -1.71 -29.98
N MET A 36 8.98 -2.99 -29.91
CA MET A 36 8.78 -3.71 -28.66
C MET A 36 10.16 -3.88 -28.01
N LYS A 37 10.64 -2.80 -27.40
CA LYS A 37 11.78 -2.85 -26.49
C LYS A 37 11.46 -3.89 -25.44
N GLN A 38 12.13 -5.03 -25.56
CA GLN A 38 12.07 -6.12 -24.60
C GLN A 38 12.31 -5.50 -23.22
N GLN A 39 11.28 -5.52 -22.36
CA GLN A 39 11.42 -4.99 -21.01
C GLN A 39 12.54 -5.79 -20.34
N VAL A 40 13.64 -5.10 -20.03
CA VAL A 40 14.75 -5.68 -19.29
C VAL A 40 14.18 -6.10 -17.94
N GLU A 41 14.31 -7.38 -17.60
CA GLU A 41 13.86 -7.87 -16.31
C GLU A 41 14.62 -7.15 -15.19
N THR A 42 13.90 -6.79 -14.14
CA THR A 42 14.46 -6.05 -13.02
C THR A 42 14.24 -6.79 -11.71
N PHE A 43 15.14 -6.55 -10.76
CA PHE A 43 15.10 -7.16 -9.45
C PHE A 43 15.43 -6.14 -8.38
N GLY A 44 14.65 -6.12 -7.31
CA GLY A 44 14.77 -5.10 -6.26
C GLY A 44 14.05 -3.79 -6.60
N CYS A 45 14.01 -2.90 -5.62
CA CYS A 45 13.18 -1.69 -5.65
C CYS A 45 13.65 -0.62 -6.64
N GLU A 46 14.90 -0.72 -7.11
CA GLU A 46 15.55 0.29 -7.94
C GLU A 46 14.80 0.55 -9.26
N ALA A 47 13.99 -0.40 -9.73
CA ALA A 47 13.15 -0.30 -10.93
C ALA A 47 11.72 0.23 -10.67
N ASN A 48 11.50 0.90 -9.53
CA ASN A 48 10.20 1.46 -9.14
C ASN A 48 9.49 2.21 -10.30
N PRO A 49 8.37 1.68 -10.83
CA PRO A 49 7.73 2.21 -12.04
C PRO A 49 6.88 3.46 -11.79
N THR A 50 6.67 3.85 -10.52
CA THR A 50 5.79 4.97 -10.17
C THR A 50 6.36 6.33 -10.61
N GLY A 51 7.68 6.41 -10.85
CA GLY A 51 8.40 7.65 -11.14
C GLY A 51 8.47 8.63 -9.96
N ASN A 52 8.22 8.17 -8.74
CA ASN A 52 8.36 8.93 -7.49
C ASN A 52 9.46 8.28 -6.62
N PRO A 53 10.14 9.04 -5.73
CA PRO A 53 11.23 8.53 -4.91
C PRO A 53 10.75 7.50 -3.86
N ILE A 54 11.49 6.41 -3.70
CA ILE A 54 11.19 5.38 -2.70
C ILE A 54 11.30 5.99 -1.30
N GLY A 55 10.23 5.90 -0.51
CA GLY A 55 10.11 6.59 0.78
C GLY A 55 9.71 8.07 0.72
N GLY A 56 9.37 8.58 -0.47
CA GLY A 56 8.89 9.94 -0.67
C GLY A 56 9.98 10.99 -0.44
N GLY A 57 9.58 12.18 -0.02
CA GLY A 57 10.50 13.30 0.20
C GLY A 57 10.90 13.96 -1.11
N GLU A 58 12.16 14.37 -1.21
CA GLU A 58 12.65 15.17 -2.33
C GLU A 58 12.47 14.45 -3.68
N GLY A 59 11.81 15.13 -4.64
CA GLY A 59 11.43 14.56 -5.93
C GLY A 59 10.04 13.93 -5.97
N TYR A 60 9.30 13.84 -4.85
CA TYR A 60 7.90 13.45 -4.87
C TYR A 60 7.05 14.53 -5.57
N ARG A 61 6.20 14.12 -6.51
CA ARG A 61 5.54 15.06 -7.44
C ARG A 61 4.21 15.61 -6.96
N ASP A 62 3.44 14.84 -6.18
CA ASP A 62 2.10 15.23 -5.75
C ASP A 62 2.15 15.83 -4.33
N ILE A 63 2.52 17.11 -4.24
CA ILE A 63 2.70 17.82 -2.97
C ILE A 63 1.78 19.03 -2.90
N PHE A 64 1.04 19.13 -1.81
CA PHE A 64 0.15 20.25 -1.52
C PHE A 64 0.94 21.46 -1.00
N THR A 65 0.51 22.65 -1.40
CA THR A 65 1.07 23.94 -0.93
C THR A 65 0.06 24.82 -0.18
N HIS A 66 -1.21 24.40 -0.18
CA HIS A 66 -2.33 25.04 0.50
C HIS A 66 -3.48 24.01 0.66
N GLY A 67 -4.56 24.42 1.34
CA GLY A 67 -5.81 23.67 1.46
C GLY A 67 -6.98 24.57 1.89
N ASP A 68 -8.20 24.05 1.88
CA ASP A 68 -9.42 24.72 2.36
C ASP A 68 -9.30 25.21 3.81
N PHE A 69 -8.58 24.43 4.62
CA PHE A 69 -8.23 24.78 5.99
C PHE A 69 -6.71 24.81 6.12
N THR A 70 -6.19 25.76 6.88
CA THR A 70 -4.79 25.76 7.34
C THR A 70 -4.78 25.56 8.84
N ALA A 71 -3.98 24.60 9.33
CA ALA A 71 -3.82 24.31 10.74
C ALA A 71 -2.36 24.47 11.17
N LYS A 72 -2.12 25.31 12.19
CA LYS A 72 -0.81 25.63 12.76
C LYS A 72 -0.65 25.18 14.21
N ASN A 73 -1.73 24.70 14.82
CA ASN A 73 -1.79 24.22 16.20
C ASN A 73 -2.91 23.18 16.36
N THR A 74 -3.00 22.60 17.56
CA THR A 74 -3.93 21.52 17.90
C THR A 74 -5.40 21.92 17.77
N ASP A 75 -5.78 23.10 18.23
CA ASP A 75 -7.18 23.56 18.18
C ASP A 75 -7.64 23.83 16.75
N GLU A 76 -6.78 24.42 15.92
CA GLU A 76 -7.02 24.61 14.49
C GLU A 76 -7.17 23.29 13.75
N LEU A 77 -6.28 22.31 14.00
CA LEU A 77 -6.36 20.98 13.37
C LEU A 77 -7.65 20.25 13.76
N LEU A 78 -7.98 20.21 15.05
CA LEU A 78 -9.19 19.55 15.53
C LEU A 78 -10.47 20.27 15.10
N THR A 79 -10.43 21.59 14.93
CA THR A 79 -11.54 22.38 14.39
C THR A 79 -11.71 22.14 12.88
N ALA A 80 -10.61 22.07 12.12
CA ALA A 80 -10.62 21.75 10.70
C ALA A 80 -11.16 20.34 10.45
N LEU A 81 -10.69 19.33 11.20
CA LEU A 81 -11.17 17.94 11.11
C LEU A 81 -12.68 17.79 11.41
N LYS A 82 -13.25 18.66 12.26
CA LYS A 82 -14.71 18.69 12.52
C LYS A 82 -15.52 19.40 11.43
N ARG A 83 -14.89 20.21 10.58
CA ARG A 83 -15.55 21.09 9.59
C ARG A 83 -15.35 20.66 8.15
N ALA A 84 -14.25 19.97 7.85
CA ALA A 84 -13.90 19.54 6.51
C ALA A 84 -14.90 18.52 5.95
N ARG A 85 -15.14 18.63 4.65
CA ARG A 85 -16.07 17.80 3.88
C ARG A 85 -15.30 16.97 2.85
N PRO A 86 -15.90 15.91 2.28
CA PRO A 86 -15.30 15.16 1.18
C PRO A 86 -14.80 16.08 0.06
N GLY A 87 -13.59 15.83 -0.42
CA GLY A 87 -12.88 16.64 -1.42
C GLY A 87 -12.05 17.79 -0.86
N GLN A 88 -12.16 18.11 0.44
CA GLN A 88 -11.41 19.23 1.04
C GLN A 88 -10.06 18.81 1.63
N VAL A 89 -9.13 19.77 1.66
CA VAL A 89 -7.77 19.61 2.18
C VAL A 89 -7.60 20.40 3.48
N ILE A 90 -7.11 19.72 4.52
CA ILE A 90 -6.57 20.32 5.73
C ILE A 90 -5.05 20.36 5.58
N PHE A 91 -4.51 21.56 5.38
CA PHE A 91 -3.09 21.77 5.15
C PHE A 91 -2.37 22.19 6.44
N VAL A 92 -1.23 21.56 6.71
CA VAL A 92 -0.34 21.89 7.82
C VAL A 92 0.98 22.45 7.24
N PRO A 93 1.25 23.77 7.37
CA PRO A 93 2.41 24.42 6.78
C PRO A 93 3.75 23.85 7.28
N ASP A 94 4.82 24.00 6.49
CA ASP A 94 6.15 23.56 6.91
C ASP A 94 6.62 24.23 8.21
N GLY A 95 7.48 23.53 8.96
CA GLY A 95 8.01 23.98 10.25
C GLY A 95 7.00 23.93 11.42
N VAL A 96 5.70 23.74 11.16
CA VAL A 96 4.68 23.57 12.21
C VAL A 96 4.90 22.28 13.00
N LYS A 97 4.64 22.35 14.31
CA LYS A 97 4.61 21.20 15.22
C LYS A 97 3.28 21.19 15.98
N ILE A 98 2.55 20.09 15.94
CA ILE A 98 1.25 19.92 16.61
C ILE A 98 1.35 18.81 17.65
N ASP A 99 1.13 19.15 18.93
CA ASP A 99 1.11 18.20 20.04
C ASP A 99 -0.32 17.65 20.23
N LEU A 100 -0.50 16.35 19.96
CA LEU A 100 -1.74 15.62 20.16
C LEU A 100 -1.69 14.68 21.38
N SER A 101 -0.76 14.88 22.33
CA SER A 101 -0.59 14.02 23.52
C SER A 101 -1.86 13.87 24.38
N ALA A 102 -2.71 14.90 24.42
CA ALA A 102 -3.98 14.86 25.15
C ALA A 102 -5.04 13.97 24.45
N TYR A 103 -4.88 13.69 23.16
CA TYR A 103 -5.90 13.07 22.30
C TYR A 103 -5.55 11.63 21.93
N HIS A 104 -6.55 10.90 21.45
CA HIS A 104 -6.44 9.58 20.83
C HIS A 104 -7.63 9.40 19.88
N ASP A 105 -7.53 8.44 18.97
CA ASP A 105 -8.53 8.11 17.95
C ASP A 105 -9.09 9.36 17.24
N VAL A 106 -8.19 10.29 16.90
CA VAL A 106 -8.51 11.53 16.19
C VAL A 106 -9.05 11.15 14.81
N LYS A 107 -10.31 11.51 14.56
CA LYS A 107 -11.05 11.08 13.38
C LYS A 107 -10.67 11.91 12.17
N ILE A 108 -10.25 11.23 11.10
CA ILE A 108 -10.13 11.83 9.76
C ILE A 108 -11.44 11.51 9.01
N PRO A 109 -12.26 12.52 8.64
CA PRO A 109 -13.53 12.30 7.95
C PRO A 109 -13.31 11.71 6.56
N GLY A 110 -14.29 10.94 6.07
CA GLY A 110 -14.23 10.37 4.71
C GLY A 110 -14.09 11.45 3.63
N GLY A 111 -13.28 11.15 2.61
CA GLY A 111 -12.97 12.05 1.50
C GLY A 111 -12.09 13.26 1.86
N VAL A 112 -11.61 13.40 3.09
CA VAL A 112 -10.75 14.52 3.51
C VAL A 112 -9.28 14.14 3.34
N THR A 113 -8.50 15.09 2.82
CA THR A 113 -7.04 15.00 2.78
C THR A 113 -6.40 15.78 3.92
N LEU A 114 -5.50 15.17 4.69
CA LEU A 114 -4.62 15.83 5.65
C LEU A 114 -3.22 15.94 5.03
N ALA A 115 -2.79 17.15 4.68
CA ALA A 115 -1.62 17.37 3.82
C ALA A 115 -0.55 18.27 4.42
N GLY A 116 0.70 18.05 4.01
CA GLY A 116 1.86 18.91 4.26
C GLY A 116 2.79 18.97 3.05
N THR A 117 3.99 19.52 3.26
CA THR A 117 4.92 19.91 2.19
C THR A 117 6.16 19.02 2.04
N ARG A 118 6.28 17.90 2.77
CA ARG A 118 7.50 17.05 2.77
C ARG A 118 7.94 16.72 1.33
N GLY A 119 9.19 17.05 1.01
CA GLY A 119 9.78 16.91 -0.33
C GLY A 119 9.81 18.19 -1.18
N LEU A 120 9.01 19.21 -0.86
CA LEU A 120 8.97 20.45 -1.61
C LEU A 120 10.19 21.34 -1.31
N LYS A 121 11.11 21.46 -2.27
CA LYS A 121 12.28 22.35 -2.18
C LYS A 121 13.10 22.15 -0.90
N GLY A 122 13.32 20.89 -0.50
CA GLY A 122 14.02 20.54 0.74
C GLY A 122 13.18 20.59 2.02
N SER A 123 11.88 20.90 1.93
CA SER A 123 10.95 20.77 3.06
C SER A 123 10.99 19.35 3.64
N VAL A 124 11.20 19.27 4.95
CA VAL A 124 11.06 18.03 5.72
C VAL A 124 9.61 17.76 6.12
N GLY A 125 8.73 18.76 6.03
CA GLY A 125 7.33 18.69 6.41
C GLY A 125 7.08 18.96 7.89
N ALA A 126 5.85 19.40 8.19
CA ALA A 126 5.35 19.58 9.55
C ALA A 126 5.35 18.27 10.35
N VAL A 127 5.43 18.39 11.67
CA VAL A 127 5.37 17.24 12.60
C VAL A 127 4.08 17.26 13.40
N ILE A 128 3.32 16.18 13.36
CA ILE A 128 2.19 15.93 14.26
C ILE A 128 2.61 14.79 15.19
N PHE A 129 2.67 15.05 16.50
CA PHE A 129 3.29 14.12 17.45
C PHE A 129 2.41 13.81 18.66
N THR A 130 2.72 12.72 19.36
CA THR A 130 2.06 12.37 20.61
C THR A 130 3.01 11.70 21.60
N LYS A 131 2.96 12.15 22.86
CA LYS A 131 3.65 11.52 24.01
C LYS A 131 2.76 10.48 24.71
N ARG A 132 1.54 10.25 24.20
CA ARG A 132 0.60 9.25 24.74
C ARG A 132 1.14 7.84 24.51
N LYS A 133 1.63 7.20 25.57
CA LYS A 133 2.22 5.85 25.56
C LYS A 133 1.29 4.71 25.07
N LYS A 134 -0.04 4.90 25.06
CA LYS A 134 -1.03 3.85 24.76
C LYS A 134 -2.21 4.36 23.93
N GLY A 135 -2.58 3.63 22.88
CA GLY A 135 -3.73 3.89 22.01
C GLY A 135 -3.35 4.27 20.58
N THR A 136 -4.36 4.49 19.74
CA THR A 136 -4.20 4.99 18.36
C THR A 136 -4.18 6.51 18.36
N LEU A 137 -3.32 7.15 17.58
CA LEU A 137 -3.36 8.61 17.40
C LEU A 137 -4.51 9.01 16.48
N PHE A 138 -4.59 8.43 15.29
CA PHE A 138 -5.63 8.69 14.28
C PHE A 138 -6.47 7.46 13.97
N VAL A 139 -7.70 7.67 13.52
CA VAL A 139 -8.53 6.63 12.88
C VAL A 139 -9.17 7.18 11.62
N SER A 140 -9.27 6.35 10.56
CA SER A 140 -10.18 6.70 9.46
C SER A 140 -11.62 6.59 9.96
N ALA A 141 -12.41 7.65 9.76
CA ALA A 141 -13.81 7.76 10.17
C ALA A 141 -14.77 7.86 8.96
N GLY A 142 -14.27 7.47 7.79
CA GLY A 142 -15.00 7.32 6.53
C GLY A 142 -14.05 6.83 5.44
N GLU A 143 -14.60 6.59 4.26
CA GLU A 143 -13.87 6.09 3.08
C GLU A 143 -13.01 7.17 2.41
N ASN A 144 -12.06 6.77 1.57
CA ASN A 144 -11.30 7.64 0.67
C ASN A 144 -10.61 8.82 1.38
N ILE A 145 -10.07 8.58 2.59
CA ILE A 145 -9.20 9.56 3.25
C ILE A 145 -7.82 9.56 2.61
N ARG A 146 -7.12 10.70 2.67
CA ARG A 146 -5.70 10.75 2.32
C ARG A 146 -4.87 11.43 3.40
N ILE A 147 -3.67 10.93 3.67
CA ILE A 147 -2.66 11.60 4.49
C ILE A 147 -1.37 11.70 3.68
N THR A 148 -0.89 12.93 3.46
CA THR A 148 0.29 13.15 2.60
C THR A 148 1.26 14.21 3.11
N GLY A 149 2.55 14.04 2.82
CA GLY A 149 3.55 15.10 2.94
C GLY A 149 3.85 15.56 4.37
N LEU A 150 3.60 14.71 5.37
CA LEU A 150 3.70 15.03 6.80
C LEU A 150 4.63 14.09 7.56
N ARG A 151 5.01 14.49 8.77
CA ARG A 151 5.77 13.66 9.69
C ARG A 151 4.95 13.35 10.94
N PHE A 152 4.98 12.10 11.37
CA PHE A 152 4.23 11.60 12.52
C PHE A 152 5.18 10.96 13.52
N GLU A 153 5.17 11.49 14.75
CA GLU A 153 6.04 11.03 15.83
C GLU A 153 5.23 10.46 16.99
N GLY A 154 5.43 9.18 17.27
CA GLY A 154 4.89 8.49 18.42
C GLY A 154 5.76 8.66 19.67
N PRO A 155 5.32 8.09 20.81
CA PRO A 155 5.90 8.36 22.12
C PRO A 155 7.20 7.61 22.41
N TYR A 156 7.53 6.56 21.64
CA TYR A 156 8.54 5.59 22.04
C TYR A 156 9.11 4.78 20.87
N SER A 157 10.43 4.81 20.70
CA SER A 157 11.18 4.02 19.71
C SER A 157 11.58 2.61 20.19
N GLY A 158 11.48 2.36 21.50
CA GLY A 158 12.09 1.19 22.13
C GLY A 158 11.25 -0.09 22.04
N ARG A 159 11.78 -1.15 22.67
CA ARG A 159 11.35 -2.54 22.47
C ARG A 159 10.40 -3.11 23.53
N VAL A 160 10.26 -2.42 24.66
CA VAL A 160 9.48 -2.88 25.82
C VAL A 160 8.03 -3.18 25.42
N SER A 161 7.58 -4.41 25.66
CA SER A 161 6.19 -4.81 25.51
C SER A 161 5.33 -4.27 26.66
N ASP A 162 4.03 -4.10 26.41
CA ASP A 162 2.95 -3.92 27.40
C ASP A 162 2.93 -2.61 28.22
N GLU A 163 4.06 -1.97 28.49
CA GLU A 163 4.11 -0.61 29.06
C GLU A 163 3.73 0.45 28.03
N PHE A 164 4.21 0.31 26.79
CA PHE A 164 3.93 1.19 25.67
C PHE A 164 3.22 0.39 24.57
N ASN A 165 2.12 0.91 24.05
CA ASN A 165 1.32 0.29 22.98
C ASN A 165 0.72 1.41 22.12
N ALA A 166 1.58 2.12 21.39
CA ALA A 166 1.21 3.27 20.59
C ALA A 166 1.08 2.92 19.10
N TYR A 167 0.00 3.40 18.48
CA TYR A 167 -0.30 3.21 17.07
C TYR A 167 -0.47 4.55 16.36
N PHE A 168 0.06 4.73 15.14
CA PHE A 168 -0.16 5.98 14.40
C PHE A 168 -1.60 6.06 13.89
N ILE A 169 -2.00 5.11 13.03
CA ILE A 169 -3.34 5.13 12.45
C ILE A 169 -3.96 3.73 12.36
N ARG A 170 -5.27 3.67 12.61
CA ARG A 170 -6.11 2.52 12.23
C ARG A 170 -7.02 2.89 11.07
N LEU A 171 -6.88 2.14 9.98
CA LEU A 171 -7.69 2.27 8.76
C LEU A 171 -8.80 1.22 8.81
N ASN A 172 -10.05 1.70 8.91
CA ASN A 172 -11.25 0.86 9.09
C ASN A 172 -12.22 0.91 7.90
N HIS A 173 -11.86 1.63 6.84
CA HIS A 173 -12.76 1.99 5.73
C HIS A 173 -12.04 1.82 4.40
N TYR A 174 -12.82 1.74 3.33
CA TYR A 174 -12.36 1.60 1.95
C TYR A 174 -11.53 2.80 1.47
N GLY A 175 -10.55 2.56 0.58
CA GLY A 175 -9.93 3.59 -0.26
C GLY A 175 -8.94 4.53 0.43
N ALA A 176 -8.43 4.19 1.62
CA ALA A 176 -7.50 5.07 2.34
C ALA A 176 -6.11 5.12 1.68
N GLU A 177 -5.61 6.31 1.40
CA GLU A 177 -4.28 6.59 0.84
C GLU A 177 -3.37 7.20 1.92
N ILE A 178 -2.18 6.62 2.13
CA ILE A 178 -1.15 7.16 3.04
C ILE A 178 0.14 7.25 2.25
N ASP A 179 0.60 8.47 1.98
CA ASP A 179 1.71 8.69 1.06
C ASP A 179 2.68 9.79 1.47
N ASN A 180 3.92 9.71 0.98
CA ASN A 180 4.93 10.75 1.18
C ASN A 180 5.16 11.18 2.65
N CYS A 181 4.81 10.33 3.63
CA CYS A 181 4.97 10.65 5.06
C CYS A 181 6.27 10.08 5.64
N GLU A 182 6.74 10.67 6.75
CA GLU A 182 7.68 10.03 7.69
C GLU A 182 6.89 9.60 8.93
N ILE A 183 6.96 8.34 9.34
CA ILE A 183 6.13 7.81 10.44
C ILE A 183 7.03 7.00 11.38
N TYR A 184 7.16 7.46 12.63
CA TYR A 184 8.14 6.88 13.54
C TYR A 184 7.75 6.89 15.02
N ASN A 185 8.43 6.08 15.83
CA ASN A 185 8.23 5.94 17.28
C ASN A 185 6.81 5.47 17.71
N PHE A 186 6.10 4.79 16.82
CA PHE A 186 4.85 4.07 17.12
C PHE A 186 5.17 2.60 17.36
N ASN A 187 5.58 2.30 18.60
CA ASN A 187 6.21 1.04 18.94
C ASN A 187 5.35 -0.20 18.63
N ALA A 188 4.03 -0.15 18.76
CA ALA A 188 3.14 -1.29 18.53
C ALA A 188 2.91 -1.53 17.03
N ALA A 189 2.36 -0.55 16.32
CA ALA A 189 2.38 -0.52 14.86
C ALA A 189 2.17 0.90 14.32
N ALA A 190 2.88 1.29 13.25
CA ALA A 190 2.62 2.55 12.59
C ALA A 190 1.23 2.55 11.90
N ILE A 191 1.06 1.78 10.82
CA ILE A 191 -0.22 1.72 10.08
C ILE A 191 -0.89 0.38 10.34
N SER A 192 -2.12 0.39 10.87
CA SER A 192 -2.94 -0.80 11.08
C SER A 192 -4.14 -0.80 10.15
N VAL A 193 -4.22 -1.77 9.25
CA VAL A 193 -5.36 -1.99 8.35
C VAL A 193 -6.26 -3.05 8.96
N SER A 194 -7.50 -2.65 9.28
CA SER A 194 -8.53 -3.54 9.82
C SER A 194 -9.11 -4.45 8.74
N ILE A 195 -9.69 -5.57 9.16
CA ILE A 195 -10.49 -6.45 8.29
C ILE A 195 -11.59 -5.62 7.60
N GLY A 196 -11.73 -5.77 6.28
CA GLY A 196 -12.73 -5.06 5.47
C GLY A 196 -12.33 -3.68 4.96
N ALA A 197 -11.19 -3.11 5.39
CA ALA A 197 -10.65 -1.88 4.81
C ALA A 197 -9.94 -2.21 3.48
N MET A 198 -10.70 -2.22 2.37
CA MET A 198 -10.21 -2.58 1.02
C MET A 198 -9.68 -1.36 0.25
N LYS A 199 -8.88 -1.60 -0.82
CA LYS A 199 -8.20 -0.58 -1.62
C LYS A 199 -7.39 0.41 -0.79
N VAL A 200 -6.70 -0.11 0.22
CA VAL A 200 -5.81 0.70 1.04
C VAL A 200 -4.45 0.82 0.35
N TYR A 201 -4.02 2.03 0.05
CA TYR A 201 -2.78 2.30 -0.66
C TYR A 201 -1.79 3.02 0.25
N ILE A 202 -0.70 2.33 0.61
CA ILE A 202 0.34 2.84 1.51
C ILE A 202 1.63 2.93 0.69
N HIS A 203 2.04 4.13 0.29
CA HIS A 203 3.12 4.26 -0.69
C HIS A 203 4.08 5.42 -0.47
N HIS A 204 5.35 5.22 -0.81
CA HIS A 204 6.37 6.29 -0.73
C HIS A 204 6.47 6.93 0.67
N ASN A 205 6.26 6.16 1.73
CA ASN A 205 6.47 6.60 3.11
C ASN A 205 7.83 6.14 3.63
N TYR A 206 8.44 6.90 4.54
CA TYR A 206 9.54 6.41 5.37
C TYR A 206 9.00 6.01 6.75
N ILE A 207 8.94 4.71 7.02
CA ILE A 207 8.32 4.15 8.25
C ILE A 207 9.42 3.50 9.09
N HIS A 208 9.62 3.96 10.33
CA HIS A 208 10.72 3.45 11.15
C HIS A 208 10.51 3.48 12.66
N HIS A 209 11.41 2.82 13.40
CA HIS A 209 11.42 2.80 14.88
C HIS A 209 10.11 2.27 15.50
N CYS A 210 9.64 1.15 14.95
CA CYS A 210 8.50 0.37 15.43
C CYS A 210 9.00 -0.99 15.97
N GLN A 211 9.73 -1.00 17.10
CA GLN A 211 10.54 -2.17 17.52
C GLN A 211 10.01 -2.98 18.72
N GLN A 212 8.74 -2.84 19.11
CA GLN A 212 8.17 -3.55 20.26
C GLN A 212 8.23 -5.08 20.11
N ASP A 213 8.62 -5.80 21.16
CA ASP A 213 8.52 -7.25 21.21
C ASP A 213 7.04 -7.69 21.36
N GLY A 214 6.60 -8.68 20.57
CA GLY A 214 5.19 -9.07 20.44
C GLY A 214 4.34 -8.14 19.55
N GLY A 215 4.87 -6.97 19.16
CA GLY A 215 4.28 -6.05 18.19
C GLY A 215 5.35 -5.62 17.17
N GLY A 216 5.47 -4.30 16.97
CA GLY A 216 6.55 -3.69 16.20
C GLY A 216 6.34 -3.73 14.69
N TYR A 217 5.15 -3.36 14.22
CA TYR A 217 4.79 -3.46 12.80
C TYR A 217 4.88 -2.12 12.07
N GLY A 218 5.61 -2.04 10.95
CA GLY A 218 5.54 -0.86 10.07
C GLY A 218 4.14 -0.73 9.46
N VAL A 219 3.68 -1.80 8.82
CA VAL A 219 2.28 -1.98 8.40
C VAL A 219 1.75 -3.29 8.97
N SER A 220 0.53 -3.29 9.52
CA SER A 220 -0.24 -4.50 9.83
C SER A 220 -1.41 -4.60 8.84
N ALA A 221 -1.36 -5.53 7.89
CA ALA A 221 -2.32 -5.67 6.80
C ALA A 221 -3.25 -6.88 7.02
N ASN A 222 -4.50 -6.63 7.42
CA ASN A 222 -5.47 -7.68 7.75
C ASN A 222 -6.75 -7.62 6.88
N SER A 223 -6.70 -6.91 5.74
CA SER A 223 -7.75 -6.84 4.72
C SER A 223 -7.31 -7.59 3.45
N SER A 224 -8.20 -7.80 2.49
CA SER A 224 -7.96 -8.57 1.25
C SER A 224 -7.33 -7.77 0.10
N ASP A 225 -7.23 -6.45 0.26
CA ASP A 225 -6.90 -5.50 -0.81
C ASP A 225 -6.12 -4.33 -0.19
N VAL A 226 -4.81 -4.55 -0.03
CA VAL A 226 -3.84 -3.61 0.53
C VAL A 226 -2.60 -3.57 -0.36
N HIS A 227 -2.25 -2.39 -0.84
CA HIS A 227 -1.10 -2.15 -1.72
C HIS A 227 -0.02 -1.39 -0.93
N ILE A 228 1.12 -2.02 -0.68
CA ILE A 228 2.22 -1.46 0.12
C ILE A 228 3.41 -1.24 -0.83
N ILE A 229 3.52 -0.05 -1.42
CA ILE A 229 4.32 0.18 -2.64
C ILE A 229 5.38 1.27 -2.46
N ALA A 230 6.62 1.01 -2.88
CA ALA A 230 7.70 2.02 -2.91
C ALA A 230 7.97 2.73 -1.56
N ASN A 231 7.66 2.10 -0.43
CA ASN A 231 7.99 2.64 0.90
C ASN A 231 9.45 2.34 1.24
N LYS A 232 10.03 3.16 2.12
CA LYS A 232 11.27 2.86 2.83
C LYS A 232 10.90 2.43 4.25
N PHE A 233 11.38 1.27 4.67
CA PHE A 233 11.21 0.78 6.04
C PHE A 233 12.57 0.62 6.71
N ASP A 234 12.69 0.89 8.00
CA ASP A 234 13.86 0.49 8.80
C ASP A 234 13.53 0.45 10.29
N TYR A 235 14.32 -0.23 11.13
CA TYR A 235 14.06 -0.30 12.57
C TYR A 235 12.61 -0.71 12.92
N CYS A 236 12.06 -1.78 12.32
CA CYS A 236 10.83 -2.41 12.81
C CYS A 236 11.10 -3.80 13.38
N ARG A 237 10.15 -4.39 14.12
CA ARG A 237 10.20 -5.84 14.41
C ARG A 237 9.79 -6.65 13.19
N HIS A 238 8.67 -6.28 12.58
CA HIS A 238 8.28 -6.63 11.22
C HIS A 238 8.00 -5.34 10.44
N HIS A 239 8.55 -5.20 9.24
CA HIS A 239 8.27 -4.04 8.39
C HIS A 239 6.84 -4.13 7.82
N ILE A 240 6.41 -5.34 7.44
CA ILE A 240 5.01 -5.67 7.13
C ILE A 240 4.63 -6.91 7.94
N ALA A 241 3.47 -6.89 8.58
CA ALA A 241 2.88 -8.01 9.29
C ALA A 241 1.43 -8.25 8.82
N SER A 242 0.95 -9.48 8.93
CA SER A 242 -0.47 -9.82 8.78
C SER A 242 -0.86 -10.88 9.81
N SER A 243 -2.09 -10.81 10.33
CA SER A 243 -2.64 -11.90 11.15
C SER A 243 -2.83 -13.20 10.37
N GLY A 244 -2.85 -13.15 9.02
CA GLY A 244 -3.20 -14.31 8.20
C GLY A 244 -4.56 -14.91 8.56
N SER A 245 -5.48 -14.08 9.05
CA SER A 245 -6.90 -14.45 9.13
C SER A 245 -7.43 -14.73 7.71
N PRO A 246 -8.41 -15.63 7.53
CA PRO A 246 -9.08 -15.80 6.23
C PRO A 246 -9.55 -14.46 5.67
N GLY A 247 -9.32 -14.24 4.38
CA GLY A 247 -9.59 -12.97 3.69
C GLY A 247 -8.51 -11.89 3.86
N ALA A 248 -7.38 -12.15 4.53
CA ALA A 248 -6.23 -11.23 4.52
C ALA A 248 -5.34 -11.43 3.28
N GLY A 249 -4.88 -10.34 2.65
CA GLY A 249 -3.94 -10.38 1.54
C GLY A 249 -3.37 -9.01 1.16
N TYR A 250 -2.20 -8.99 0.54
CA TYR A 250 -1.55 -7.74 0.12
C TYR A 250 -0.59 -7.90 -1.07
N GLU A 251 -0.45 -6.81 -1.84
CA GLU A 251 0.70 -6.57 -2.69
C GLU A 251 1.75 -5.80 -1.88
N ALA A 252 2.98 -6.31 -1.81
CA ALA A 252 4.12 -5.58 -1.25
C ALA A 252 5.20 -5.49 -2.34
N ALA A 253 5.40 -4.30 -2.90
CA ALA A 253 6.28 -4.13 -4.04
C ALA A 253 7.13 -2.86 -4.07
N TRP A 254 8.31 -2.96 -4.67
CA TRP A 254 9.30 -1.88 -4.77
C TRP A 254 9.68 -1.21 -3.43
N ASN A 255 9.42 -1.86 -2.29
CA ASN A 255 9.82 -1.33 -1.00
C ASN A 255 11.33 -1.52 -0.77
N LEU A 256 11.96 -0.51 -0.19
CA LEU A 256 13.31 -0.60 0.35
C LEU A 256 13.23 -0.98 1.82
N VAL A 257 13.64 -2.20 2.13
CA VAL A 257 13.61 -2.78 3.47
C VAL A 257 15.00 -2.67 4.10
N GLY A 258 15.13 -1.77 5.07
CA GLY A 258 16.36 -1.44 5.79
C GLY A 258 16.90 -2.57 6.67
N PRO A 259 18.15 -2.45 7.13
CA PRO A 259 18.85 -3.58 7.73
C PRO A 259 18.43 -3.86 9.18
N HIS A 260 17.89 -2.90 9.92
CA HIS A 260 17.79 -2.91 11.39
C HIS A 260 16.53 -3.62 11.94
N ALA A 261 16.06 -4.66 11.26
CA ALA A 261 14.94 -5.47 11.75
C ALA A 261 15.32 -6.28 13.01
N THR A 262 14.41 -6.34 14.00
CA THR A 262 14.61 -7.18 15.19
C THR A 262 14.12 -8.62 14.99
N SER A 263 13.26 -8.88 13.98
CA SER A 263 12.74 -10.20 13.62
C SER A 263 12.58 -10.35 12.09
N HIS A 264 11.65 -11.17 11.59
CA HIS A 264 11.35 -11.34 10.16
C HIS A 264 11.01 -9.99 9.51
N ASN A 265 11.40 -9.75 8.25
CA ASN A 265 11.09 -8.48 7.61
C ASN A 265 9.60 -8.37 7.24
N PHE A 266 9.07 -9.31 6.44
CA PHE A 266 7.65 -9.47 6.18
C PHE A 266 7.17 -10.76 6.85
N ASP A 267 6.06 -10.69 7.58
CA ASP A 267 5.51 -11.82 8.34
C ASP A 267 3.99 -11.96 8.13
N VAL A 268 3.54 -13.18 7.85
CA VAL A 268 2.13 -13.57 7.82
C VAL A 268 1.97 -14.69 8.85
N HIS A 269 1.22 -14.42 9.91
CA HIS A 269 0.87 -15.40 10.93
C HIS A 269 0.00 -16.51 10.32
N GLY A 270 0.07 -17.73 10.85
CA GLY A 270 -0.84 -18.83 10.50
C GLY A 270 -1.86 -19.14 11.61
N GLY A 271 -2.78 -20.07 11.32
CA GLY A 271 -3.79 -20.53 12.29
C GLY A 271 -3.22 -21.07 13.60
N ARG A 272 -2.02 -21.68 13.54
CA ARG A 272 -1.24 -22.07 14.73
C ARG A 272 -0.83 -20.89 15.61
N ASP A 273 -0.43 -19.76 15.02
CA ASP A 273 -0.11 -18.53 15.75
C ASP A 273 -1.36 -17.84 16.32
N ARG A 274 -2.51 -18.02 15.66
CA ARG A 274 -3.81 -17.50 16.08
C ARG A 274 -4.54 -18.42 17.07
N GLY A 275 -4.09 -19.66 17.24
CA GLY A 275 -4.73 -20.67 18.10
C GLY A 275 -6.10 -21.14 17.61
N ASP A 276 -6.41 -21.02 16.31
CA ASP A 276 -7.77 -21.21 15.78
C ASP A 276 -8.09 -22.64 15.29
N GLY A 277 -7.14 -23.56 15.42
CA GLY A 277 -7.28 -24.95 14.96
C GLY A 277 -7.05 -25.15 13.45
N THR A 278 -6.67 -24.12 12.70
CA THR A 278 -6.34 -24.20 11.28
C THR A 278 -4.82 -24.09 11.03
N ASP A 279 -4.41 -24.32 9.77
CA ASP A 279 -3.12 -23.87 9.27
C ASP A 279 -3.25 -22.64 8.35
N ILE A 280 -4.39 -21.94 8.33
CA ILE A 280 -4.64 -20.85 7.37
C ILE A 280 -3.77 -19.64 7.69
N ALA A 281 -3.05 -19.15 6.68
CA ALA A 281 -2.24 -17.95 6.72
C ALA A 281 -2.67 -16.99 5.59
N GLY A 282 -3.86 -16.40 5.73
CA GLY A 282 -4.45 -15.47 4.75
C GLY A 282 -4.95 -16.14 3.48
N ASP A 283 -5.35 -15.31 2.51
CA ASP A 283 -5.86 -15.74 1.21
C ASP A 283 -4.79 -15.67 0.12
N TRP A 284 -4.23 -14.48 -0.11
CA TRP A 284 -3.27 -14.26 -1.19
C TRP A 284 -2.21 -13.23 -0.82
N PHE A 285 -1.00 -13.38 -1.37
CA PHE A 285 0.09 -12.41 -1.20
C PHE A 285 0.89 -12.30 -2.48
N ASP A 286 1.25 -11.08 -2.88
CA ASP A 286 2.20 -10.85 -3.97
C ASP A 286 3.35 -9.98 -3.49
N ILE A 287 4.52 -10.59 -3.30
CA ILE A 287 5.70 -9.96 -2.69
C ILE A 287 6.77 -9.88 -3.76
N HIS A 288 6.91 -8.72 -4.42
CA HIS A 288 7.80 -8.62 -5.56
C HIS A 288 8.58 -7.32 -5.74
N HIS A 289 9.76 -7.41 -6.37
CA HIS A 289 10.62 -6.26 -6.66
C HIS A 289 11.01 -5.46 -5.40
N ASN A 290 10.99 -6.03 -4.19
CA ASN A 290 11.49 -5.35 -2.99
C ASN A 290 13.00 -5.58 -2.84
N THR A 291 13.72 -4.62 -2.25
CA THR A 291 15.13 -4.80 -1.86
C THR A 291 15.24 -4.95 -0.35
N PHE A 292 15.76 -6.09 0.11
CA PHE A 292 15.93 -6.39 1.53
C PHE A 292 17.40 -6.32 1.94
N LEU A 293 17.73 -5.32 2.76
CA LEU A 293 19.08 -5.06 3.28
C LEU A 293 19.40 -5.79 4.59
N SER A 294 18.40 -6.40 5.23
CA SER A 294 18.55 -7.00 6.57
C SER A 294 19.22 -8.37 6.56
N SER A 295 20.03 -8.66 7.58
CA SER A 295 20.59 -10.00 7.82
C SER A 295 19.61 -10.97 8.51
N ARG A 296 18.37 -10.54 8.78
CA ARG A 296 17.28 -11.37 9.32
C ARG A 296 16.66 -12.27 8.25
N TYR A 297 15.61 -12.99 8.63
CA TYR A 297 14.70 -13.63 7.69
C TYR A 297 13.91 -12.57 6.91
N HIS A 298 13.69 -12.79 5.63
CA HIS A 298 13.06 -11.79 4.77
C HIS A 298 11.54 -11.96 4.70
N VAL A 299 11.05 -13.17 4.43
CA VAL A 299 9.61 -13.43 4.30
C VAL A 299 9.24 -14.69 5.08
N GLY A 300 8.28 -14.55 5.99
CA GLY A 300 7.67 -15.66 6.73
C GLY A 300 6.19 -15.76 6.42
N ILE A 301 5.72 -16.92 5.96
CA ILE A 301 4.29 -17.26 5.86
C ILE A 301 4.09 -18.50 6.71
N ARG A 302 3.52 -18.32 7.91
CA ARG A 302 3.51 -19.30 9.01
C ARG A 302 2.34 -20.29 8.97
N GLY A 303 1.88 -20.59 7.77
CA GLY A 303 0.81 -21.51 7.46
C GLY A 303 0.59 -21.54 5.94
N THR A 304 -0.56 -22.03 5.52
CA THR A 304 -0.95 -22.19 4.12
C THR A 304 -1.94 -21.08 3.71
N PRO A 305 -1.61 -20.24 2.70
CA PRO A 305 -2.58 -19.32 2.10
C PRO A 305 -3.75 -20.06 1.46
N CYS A 306 -4.98 -19.56 1.60
CA CYS A 306 -6.17 -20.19 1.00
C CYS A 306 -6.09 -20.27 -0.53
N GLN A 307 -5.48 -19.27 -1.17
CA GLN A 307 -5.42 -19.14 -2.63
C GLN A 307 -3.98 -19.29 -3.14
N ILE A 308 -3.13 -18.27 -2.99
CA ILE A 308 -1.74 -18.28 -3.48
C ILE A 308 -0.88 -17.17 -2.85
N ALA A 309 0.30 -17.51 -2.36
CA ALA A 309 1.38 -16.55 -2.16
C ALA A 309 2.38 -16.62 -3.33
N LYS A 310 2.87 -15.47 -3.79
CA LYS A 310 3.96 -15.36 -4.75
C LYS A 310 5.07 -14.51 -4.16
N ILE A 311 6.31 -14.96 -4.32
CA ILE A 311 7.51 -14.26 -3.86
C ILE A 311 8.51 -14.26 -5.02
N HIS A 312 8.62 -13.13 -5.74
CA HIS A 312 9.42 -13.07 -6.96
C HIS A 312 10.05 -11.71 -7.25
N HIS A 313 11.11 -11.69 -8.06
CA HIS A 313 11.82 -10.49 -8.49
C HIS A 313 12.39 -9.64 -7.34
N ASN A 314 12.40 -10.16 -6.11
CA ASN A 314 13.00 -9.46 -4.97
C ASN A 314 14.52 -9.56 -5.03
N TRP A 315 15.20 -8.55 -4.50
CA TRP A 315 16.61 -8.62 -4.17
C TRP A 315 16.79 -8.83 -2.67
N PHE A 316 17.26 -10.01 -2.30
CA PHE A 316 17.66 -10.36 -0.95
C PHE A 316 19.18 -10.18 -0.83
N THR A 317 19.67 -9.16 -0.11
CA THR A 317 21.14 -8.93 -0.06
C THR A 317 21.88 -10.00 0.74
N ALA A 318 21.18 -10.78 1.57
CA ALA A 318 21.73 -11.94 2.27
C ALA A 318 21.71 -13.21 1.38
N PRO A 319 22.59 -14.19 1.62
CA PRO A 319 22.51 -15.51 0.97
C PRO A 319 21.20 -16.22 1.27
N SER A 320 20.71 -17.00 0.30
CA SER A 320 19.39 -17.64 0.25
C SER A 320 19.05 -18.58 1.41
N SER A 321 20.07 -19.16 2.08
CA SER A 321 19.95 -20.17 3.13
C SER A 321 18.84 -19.87 4.16
N LYS A 322 17.65 -20.43 3.92
CA LYS A 322 16.43 -20.29 4.73
C LYS A 322 15.96 -18.85 4.96
N ARG A 323 16.11 -17.95 3.98
CA ARG A 323 15.63 -16.55 4.08
C ARG A 323 14.13 -16.37 3.96
N VAL A 324 13.50 -17.27 3.22
CA VAL A 324 12.05 -17.38 3.04
C VAL A 324 11.60 -18.68 3.68
N PHE A 325 10.54 -18.65 4.48
CA PHE A 325 9.94 -19.84 5.08
C PHE A 325 8.42 -19.78 4.94
N THR A 326 7.88 -20.80 4.29
CA THR A 326 6.50 -20.85 3.77
C THR A 326 6.03 -22.30 3.75
N SER A 327 4.72 -22.54 3.79
CA SER A 327 4.12 -23.88 3.68
C SER A 327 2.86 -23.84 2.83
N GLY A 328 2.70 -24.79 1.90
CA GLY A 328 1.52 -24.85 1.01
C GLY A 328 1.35 -23.64 0.11
N ASN A 329 0.54 -23.77 -0.96
CA ASN A 329 0.04 -22.68 -1.83
C ASN A 329 0.96 -21.46 -2.03
N THR A 330 2.27 -21.69 -2.24
CA THR A 330 3.26 -20.62 -2.33
C THR A 330 4.22 -20.90 -3.47
N LYS A 331 4.47 -19.90 -4.30
CA LYS A 331 5.44 -19.93 -5.40
C LYS A 331 6.56 -18.95 -5.12
N ILE A 332 7.75 -19.48 -4.88
CA ILE A 332 9.00 -18.72 -4.81
C ILE A 332 9.71 -18.95 -6.15
N TYR A 333 10.01 -17.89 -6.89
CA TYR A 333 10.65 -18.00 -8.20
C TYR A 333 11.34 -16.68 -8.56
N ARG A 334 12.39 -16.72 -9.38
CA ARG A 334 13.03 -15.53 -9.94
C ARG A 334 13.40 -14.49 -8.86
N ASN A 335 14.04 -14.88 -7.77
CA ASN A 335 14.59 -13.90 -6.80
C ASN A 335 16.12 -13.90 -6.91
N VAL A 336 16.74 -12.75 -6.62
CA VAL A 336 18.20 -12.62 -6.65
C VAL A 336 18.78 -12.44 -5.26
N TYR A 337 19.90 -13.10 -5.01
CA TYR A 337 20.52 -13.22 -3.70
C TYR A 337 21.95 -12.66 -3.68
N GLY A 338 22.35 -12.14 -2.51
CA GLY A 338 23.69 -11.61 -2.29
C GLY A 338 23.92 -10.24 -2.95
N PRO A 339 25.10 -9.62 -2.73
CA PRO A 339 25.46 -8.35 -3.35
C PRO A 339 25.60 -8.45 -4.88
N GLY A 340 25.92 -9.64 -5.41
CA GLY A 340 26.07 -9.88 -6.85
C GLY A 340 24.76 -10.18 -7.60
N LYS A 341 23.58 -9.99 -6.99
CA LYS A 341 22.26 -10.30 -7.57
C LYS A 341 22.21 -11.66 -8.29
N LYS A 342 22.67 -12.73 -7.62
CA LYS A 342 22.64 -14.08 -8.21
C LYS A 342 21.22 -14.61 -8.23
N LEU A 343 20.71 -14.93 -9.42
CA LEU A 343 19.43 -15.63 -9.57
C LEU A 343 19.57 -17.05 -8.97
N GLU A 344 18.61 -17.44 -8.13
CA GLU A 344 18.38 -18.85 -7.82
C GLU A 344 17.02 -19.25 -8.42
N GLU A 345 16.95 -20.47 -8.97
CA GLU A 345 15.78 -21.03 -9.67
C GLU A 345 14.72 -21.57 -8.71
#